data_AF-I1C5G1-F1
#
_entry.id   AF-I1C5G1-F1
#
_cell.length_a   1.000
_cell.length_b   1.000
_cell.length_c   1.000
_cell.angle_alpha   90.00
_cell.angle_beta   90.00
_cell.angle_gamma   90.00
#
_symmetry.space_group_name_H-M   'P 1'
#
loop_
_entity.id
_entity.type
_entity.pdbx_description
1 polymer ?
#
loop_
_entity_poly.entity_id
_entity_poly.type
_entity_poly.pdbx_seq_one_letter_code
_entity_poly.pdbx_strand_id
1 'polypeptide(L)'
;MEDAREAAISKLSELLKHPDDLNSKLAPLIRKLTKEKATIDAQLNTGVQSQLDHVQEGLETLTISSRNINRVKENMRCIDELCYGAQSMITDFPRINEISQVHQNFVATEAKIRAFQKLYQQLDDLEDAFAPMKNDIFSPHDALLHVHYHLYKLEEFRDITMHQARDSPHDVLITLKTYFRRVDVLSDDFTQHLWRLAKNLIPLIDNGCGSTIVKLIKIIECEEAADEKAVAAKQAQSSHQDLQNHKKWRLAEGNPRTIKSYRVEFFEQLHQSLLEHFENVFRPYRETEDWQGALDATEFIFEELELVYDEIVPKFPKKYKIFPYFVLEYHRHTYDLLNDMVQQDLDAGTILRLLKFVRDYYATMSTRLGVTEELLEPQLLDGQEQTLVGEYLKLVRQKLVEWTSNLMSSESREFVTRDNSPEMSPDGQFGLKGAVDLFQIINQQIDVAAEANQVMKDSQSFWKKLLASELQKQLEQPGDGFIEYVMALANDQLKCSDFVNDILVRVPPIVDASYKSQVEEKLSTTIDGYLQIAASAREALLEITFNDIKPVFNELFTTSWA
;
A
#
# COMPACT_ATOMS: atom_id res chain seq x y z
N MET A 1 19.96 -13.13 51.18
CA MET A 1 21.37 -12.99 51.62
C MET A 1 22.21 -14.19 51.20
N GLU A 2 21.67 -15.42 51.20
CA GLU A 2 22.38 -16.61 50.69
C GLU A 2 22.68 -16.52 49.19
N ASP A 3 21.72 -16.16 48.33
CA ASP A 3 21.95 -16.02 46.87
C ASP A 3 23.05 -15.02 46.49
N ALA A 4 23.09 -13.86 47.16
CA ALA A 4 24.11 -12.84 46.91
C ALA A 4 25.52 -13.33 47.32
N ARG A 5 25.58 -14.18 48.35
CA ARG A 5 26.82 -14.78 48.83
C ARG A 5 27.30 -15.87 47.88
N GLU A 6 26.40 -16.72 47.38
CA GLU A 6 26.73 -17.74 46.39
C GLU A 6 27.18 -17.12 45.05
N ALA A 7 26.50 -16.08 44.58
CA ALA A 7 26.90 -15.33 43.38
C ALA A 7 28.26 -14.64 43.55
N ALA A 8 28.54 -14.07 44.73
CA ALA A 8 29.85 -13.48 45.03
C ALA A 8 30.96 -14.54 45.07
N ILE A 9 30.68 -15.72 45.63
CA ILE A 9 31.62 -16.85 45.67
C ILE A 9 31.90 -17.38 44.26
N SER A 10 30.87 -17.53 43.42
CA SER A 10 31.01 -17.91 42.00
C SER A 10 31.83 -16.89 41.20
N LYS A 11 31.59 -15.59 41.40
CA LYS A 11 32.34 -14.52 40.73
C LYS A 11 33.80 -14.45 41.20
N LEU A 12 34.06 -14.74 42.48
CA LEU A 12 35.42 -14.80 43.03
C LEU A 12 36.17 -16.06 42.55
N SER A 13 35.50 -17.20 42.39
CA SER A 13 36.12 -18.43 41.89
C SER A 13 36.50 -18.33 40.40
N GLU A 14 35.78 -17.54 39.60
CA GLU A 14 36.18 -17.22 38.23
C GLU A 14 37.40 -16.29 38.14
N LEU A 15 37.57 -15.38 39.11
CA LEU A 15 38.60 -14.34 39.07
C LEU A 15 39.95 -14.77 39.68
N LEU A 16 39.96 -15.75 40.59
CA LEU A 16 41.17 -16.23 41.30
C LEU A 16 41.36 -17.73 41.05
N LYS A 17 41.93 -18.10 39.90
CA LYS A 17 42.08 -19.50 39.47
C LYS A 17 43.41 -20.14 39.86
N HIS A 18 44.49 -19.35 40.02
CA HIS A 18 45.81 -19.83 40.39
C HIS A 18 46.34 -19.21 41.70
N PRO A 19 47.18 -19.93 42.47
CA PRO A 19 47.69 -19.43 43.76
C PRO A 19 48.45 -18.08 43.67
N ASP A 20 49.14 -17.82 42.54
CA ASP A 20 49.87 -16.57 42.30
C ASP A 20 48.94 -15.36 42.03
N ASP A 21 47.67 -15.59 41.70
CA ASP A 21 46.66 -14.54 41.52
C ASP A 21 46.35 -13.84 42.86
N LEU A 22 46.52 -14.53 43.99
CA LEU A 22 46.34 -13.95 45.32
C LEU A 22 47.37 -12.85 45.63
N ASN A 23 48.59 -12.96 45.09
CA ASN A 23 49.64 -11.97 45.31
C ASN A 23 49.55 -10.79 44.33
N SER A 24 49.11 -11.02 43.10
CA SER A 24 49.11 -10.00 42.04
C SER A 24 47.77 -9.27 41.86
N LYS A 25 46.63 -9.97 41.98
CA LYS A 25 45.30 -9.42 41.64
C LYS A 25 44.47 -9.02 42.85
N LEU A 26 44.78 -9.50 44.05
CA LEU A 26 43.99 -9.27 45.26
C LEU A 26 43.91 -7.79 45.66
N ALA A 27 45.06 -7.10 45.76
CA ALA A 27 45.11 -5.69 46.15
C ALA A 27 44.34 -4.75 45.17
N PRO A 28 44.49 -4.86 43.84
CA PRO A 28 43.69 -4.07 42.90
C PRO A 28 42.20 -4.46 42.88
N LEU A 29 41.85 -5.74 43.05
CA LEU A 29 40.45 -6.18 43.18
C LEU A 29 39.78 -5.59 44.43
N ILE A 30 40.46 -5.61 45.58
CA ILE A 30 39.95 -4.99 46.81
C ILE A 30 39.71 -3.50 46.59
N ARG A 31 40.66 -2.78 45.98
CA ARG A 31 40.49 -1.35 45.67
C ARG A 31 39.31 -1.10 44.73
N LYS A 32 39.15 -1.93 43.69
CA LYS A 32 38.03 -1.84 42.73
C LYS A 32 36.68 -2.08 43.41
N LEU A 33 36.55 -3.18 44.15
CA LEU A 33 35.31 -3.52 44.87
C LEU A 33 34.99 -2.51 45.98
N THR A 34 35.99 -1.94 46.64
CA THR A 34 35.78 -0.87 47.64
C THR A 34 35.23 0.39 46.97
N LYS A 35 35.74 0.74 45.78
CA LYS A 35 35.25 1.89 45.01
C LYS A 35 33.83 1.64 44.46
N GLU A 36 33.57 0.45 43.93
CA GLU A 36 32.23 0.05 43.47
C GLU A 36 31.24 0.07 44.62
N LYS A 37 31.58 -0.51 45.78
CA LYS A 37 30.77 -0.45 46.99
C LYS A 37 30.50 1.00 47.41
N ALA A 38 31.52 1.85 47.49
CA ALA A 38 31.33 3.25 47.87
C ALA A 38 30.42 4.02 46.89
N THR A 39 30.49 3.68 45.60
CA THR A 39 29.61 4.26 44.57
C THR A 39 28.17 3.78 44.72
N ILE A 40 27.97 2.48 44.94
CA ILE A 40 26.65 1.87 45.17
C ILE A 40 26.05 2.42 46.47
N ASP A 41 26.83 2.50 47.55
CA ASP A 41 26.38 3.04 48.84
C ASP A 41 25.98 4.53 48.69
N ALA A 42 26.74 5.33 47.93
CA ALA A 42 26.37 6.72 47.65
C ALA A 42 25.09 6.84 46.82
N GLN A 43 24.94 6.01 45.78
CA GLN A 43 23.72 5.95 44.97
C GLN A 43 22.51 5.49 45.78
N LEU A 44 22.69 4.47 46.64
CA LEU A 44 21.64 3.95 47.50
C LEU A 44 21.23 4.98 48.53
N ASN A 45 22.18 5.68 49.15
CA ASN A 45 21.89 6.74 50.12
C ASN A 45 21.12 7.90 49.46
N THR A 46 21.53 8.30 48.25
CA THR A 46 20.82 9.33 47.47
C THR A 46 19.41 8.87 47.08
N GLY A 47 19.26 7.61 46.65
CA GLY A 47 17.97 7.04 46.29
C GLY A 47 17.03 6.89 47.48
N VAL A 48 17.54 6.44 48.64
CA VAL A 48 16.78 6.36 49.89
C VAL A 48 16.35 7.75 50.36
N GLN A 49 17.24 8.74 50.30
CA GLN A 49 16.89 10.12 50.64
C GLN A 49 15.77 10.65 49.73
N SER A 50 15.89 10.47 48.41
CA SER A 50 14.84 10.90 47.47
C SER A 50 13.50 10.20 47.72
N GLN A 51 13.49 8.91 48.03
CA GLN A 51 12.25 8.19 48.37
C GLN A 51 11.64 8.71 49.68
N LEU A 52 12.47 9.01 50.69
CA LEU A 52 12.00 9.60 51.94
C LEU A 52 11.41 10.99 51.71
N ASP A 53 12.06 11.82 50.88
CA ASP A 53 11.58 13.15 50.53
C ASP A 53 10.22 13.07 49.81
N HIS A 54 10.06 12.15 48.84
CA HIS A 54 8.78 11.91 48.15
C HIS A 54 7.69 11.40 49.10
N VAL A 55 8.02 10.51 50.04
CA VAL A 55 7.06 10.02 51.03
C VAL A 55 6.64 11.14 51.96
N GLN A 56 7.58 11.99 52.38
CA GLN A 56 7.29 13.15 53.22
C GLN A 56 6.37 14.14 52.49
N GLU A 57 6.71 14.52 51.25
CA GLU A 57 5.88 15.40 50.42
C GLU A 57 4.48 14.80 50.18
N GLY A 58 4.40 13.49 49.93
CA GLY A 58 3.14 12.76 49.80
C GLY A 58 2.29 12.82 51.08
N LEU A 59 2.91 12.64 52.24
CA LEU A 59 2.25 12.72 53.55
C LEU A 59 1.76 14.13 53.86
N GLU A 60 2.57 15.15 53.57
CA GLU A 60 2.19 16.56 53.72
C GLU A 60 1.00 16.89 52.80
N THR A 61 1.06 16.49 51.54
CA THR A 61 -0.01 16.69 50.55
C THR A 61 -1.30 15.98 50.96
N LEU A 62 -1.21 14.76 51.49
CA LEU A 62 -2.35 13.99 51.96
C LEU A 62 -2.97 14.61 53.22
N THR A 63 -2.14 15.13 54.12
CA THR A 63 -2.58 15.85 55.33
C THR A 63 -3.30 17.15 54.96
N ILE A 64 -2.76 17.91 54.01
CA ILE A 64 -3.38 19.13 53.48
C ILE A 64 -4.71 18.80 52.79
N SER A 65 -4.73 17.77 51.95
CA SER A 65 -5.94 17.32 51.26
C SER A 65 -7.03 16.89 52.23
N SER A 66 -6.69 16.10 53.25
CA SER A 66 -7.62 15.69 54.30
C SER A 66 -8.18 16.88 55.07
N ARG A 67 -7.32 17.85 55.46
CA ARG A 67 -7.75 19.09 56.09
C ARG A 67 -8.71 19.89 55.20
N ASN A 68 -8.40 20.02 53.91
CA ASN A 68 -9.23 20.72 52.94
C ASN A 68 -10.58 20.03 52.75
N ILE A 69 -10.61 18.71 52.61
CA ILE A 69 -11.85 17.92 52.50
C ILE A 69 -12.72 18.10 53.74
N ASN A 70 -12.14 18.01 54.94
CA ASN A 70 -12.87 18.24 56.18
C ASN A 70 -13.43 19.67 56.26
N ARG A 71 -12.68 20.67 55.81
CA ARG A 71 -13.15 22.05 55.75
C ARG A 71 -14.29 22.23 54.73
N VAL A 72 -14.19 21.60 53.55
CA VAL A 72 -15.27 21.61 52.55
C VAL A 72 -16.53 20.92 53.10
N LYS A 73 -16.37 19.80 53.79
CA LYS A 73 -17.48 19.08 54.44
C LYS A 73 -18.17 19.94 55.50
N GLU A 74 -17.39 20.62 56.33
CA GLU A 74 -17.93 21.51 57.36
C GLU A 74 -18.63 22.74 56.73
N ASN A 75 -18.01 23.34 55.70
CA ASN A 75 -18.64 24.44 54.97
C ASN A 75 -19.95 24.00 54.30
N MET A 76 -20.00 22.83 53.68
CA MET A 76 -21.22 22.29 53.08
C MET A 76 -22.29 22.01 54.12
N ARG A 77 -21.92 21.48 55.28
CA ARG A 77 -22.84 21.29 56.40
C ARG A 77 -23.38 22.62 56.91
N CYS A 78 -22.52 23.63 57.10
CA CYS A 78 -22.93 24.97 57.50
C CYS A 78 -23.86 25.61 56.45
N ILE A 79 -23.56 25.47 55.16
CA ILE A 79 -24.44 25.93 54.07
C ILE A 79 -25.80 25.24 54.15
N ASP A 80 -25.84 23.92 54.36
CA ASP A 80 -27.09 23.17 54.44
C ASP A 80 -27.92 23.56 55.68
N GLU A 81 -27.26 23.72 56.83
CA GLU A 81 -27.88 24.23 58.07
C GLU A 81 -28.42 25.66 57.89
N LEU A 82 -27.67 26.55 57.22
CA LEU A 82 -28.12 27.92 56.90
C LEU A 82 -29.27 27.91 55.87
N CYS A 83 -29.24 27.04 54.86
CA CYS A 83 -30.31 26.90 53.88
C CYS A 83 -31.60 26.38 54.54
N TYR A 84 -31.48 25.41 55.44
CA TYR A 84 -32.61 24.89 56.21
C TYR A 84 -33.17 25.93 57.19
N GLY A 85 -32.28 26.69 57.85
CA GLY A 85 -32.64 27.84 58.68
C GLY A 85 -33.37 28.94 57.89
N ALA A 86 -32.90 29.27 56.68
CA ALA A 86 -33.54 30.25 55.81
C ALA A 86 -34.90 29.77 55.27
N GLN A 87 -35.03 28.48 54.93
CA GLN A 87 -36.30 27.87 54.53
C GLN A 87 -37.35 27.92 55.66
N SER A 88 -36.93 27.84 56.93
CA SER A 88 -37.82 27.91 58.09
C SER A 88 -38.12 29.34 58.55
N MET A 89 -37.28 30.34 58.23
CA MET A 89 -37.54 31.75 58.54
C MET A 89 -38.58 32.42 57.64
N ILE A 90 -38.77 31.93 56.42
CA ILE A 90 -39.76 32.47 55.47
C ILE A 90 -40.96 31.53 55.45
N THR A 91 -42.03 31.87 56.17
CA THR A 91 -43.24 31.04 56.33
C THR A 91 -43.92 30.65 55.00
N ASP A 92 -43.77 31.46 53.95
CA ASP A 92 -44.32 31.21 52.61
C ASP A 92 -43.25 30.86 51.56
N PHE A 93 -42.02 30.46 51.95
CA PHE A 93 -40.95 30.10 51.01
C PHE A 93 -41.37 29.04 49.97
N PRO A 94 -42.12 27.98 50.32
CA PRO A 94 -42.61 27.02 49.33
C PRO A 94 -43.47 27.69 48.25
N ARG A 95 -44.35 28.63 48.62
CA ARG A 95 -45.20 29.37 47.68
C ARG A 95 -44.41 30.35 46.83
N ILE A 96 -43.43 31.04 47.41
CA ILE A 96 -42.52 31.93 46.66
C ILE A 96 -41.68 31.14 45.66
N ASN A 97 -41.21 29.95 46.05
CA ASN A 97 -40.48 29.04 45.17
C ASN A 97 -41.37 28.51 44.03
N GLU A 98 -42.63 28.15 44.33
CA GLU A 98 -43.61 27.79 43.29
C GLU A 98 -43.86 28.96 42.33
N ILE A 99 -44.08 30.17 42.83
CA ILE A 99 -44.27 31.36 41.98
C ILE A 99 -43.01 31.65 41.14
N SER A 100 -41.82 31.49 41.71
CA SER A 100 -40.55 31.66 41.01
C SER A 100 -40.38 30.62 39.90
N GLN A 101 -40.69 29.35 40.16
CA GLN A 101 -40.68 28.29 39.15
C GLN A 101 -41.71 28.53 38.05
N VAL A 102 -42.91 28.97 38.41
CA VAL A 102 -43.96 29.33 37.46
C VAL A 102 -43.50 30.49 36.58
N HIS A 103 -42.90 31.53 37.16
CA HIS A 103 -42.36 32.66 36.42
C HIS A 103 -41.22 32.22 35.47
N GLN A 104 -40.28 31.40 35.93
CA GLN A 104 -39.22 30.84 35.09
C GLN A 104 -39.79 30.02 33.92
N ASN A 105 -40.80 29.20 34.18
CA ASN A 105 -41.48 28.43 33.14
C ASN A 105 -42.20 29.33 32.13
N PHE A 106 -42.85 30.41 32.57
CA PHE A 106 -43.47 31.40 31.68
C PHE A 106 -42.44 32.11 30.80
N VAL A 107 -41.33 32.58 31.38
CA VAL A 107 -40.24 33.22 30.63
C VAL A 107 -39.64 32.25 29.61
N ALA A 108 -39.41 30.99 29.99
CA ALA A 108 -38.93 29.96 29.08
C ALA A 108 -39.93 29.66 27.96
N THR A 109 -41.22 29.63 28.26
CA THR A 109 -42.29 29.37 27.28
C THR A 109 -42.44 30.53 26.30
N GLU A 110 -42.42 31.77 26.79
CA GLU A 110 -42.46 32.97 25.96
C GLU A 110 -41.27 33.02 25.00
N ALA A 111 -40.06 32.70 25.49
CA ALA A 111 -38.86 32.64 24.66
C ALA A 111 -39.01 31.62 23.51
N LYS A 112 -39.57 30.43 23.78
CA LYS A 112 -39.83 29.41 22.75
C LYS A 112 -40.89 29.85 21.75
N ILE A 113 -41.97 30.50 22.19
CA ILE A 113 -43.00 31.01 21.28
C ILE A 113 -42.39 32.06 20.34
N ARG A 114 -41.58 32.98 20.87
CA ARG A 114 -40.85 33.97 20.06
C ARG A 114 -39.89 33.29 19.07
N ALA A 115 -39.24 32.20 19.47
CA ALA A 115 -38.38 31.41 18.58
C ALA A 115 -39.20 30.74 17.46
N PHE A 116 -40.36 30.13 17.76
CA PHE A 116 -41.26 29.57 16.75
C PHE A 116 -41.80 30.62 15.77
N GLN A 117 -42.10 31.83 16.25
CA GLN A 117 -42.54 32.93 15.38
C GLN A 117 -41.45 33.37 14.41
N LYS A 118 -40.18 33.33 14.83
CA LYS A 118 -39.02 33.69 14.00
C LYS A 118 -38.49 32.54 13.14
N LEU A 119 -38.89 31.31 13.44
CA LEU A 119 -38.34 30.09 12.81
C LEU A 119 -38.38 30.15 11.28
N TYR A 120 -39.55 30.44 10.71
CA TYR A 120 -39.70 30.44 9.25
C TYR A 120 -38.97 31.61 8.58
N GLN A 121 -38.94 32.79 9.21
CA GLN A 121 -38.15 33.91 8.71
C GLN A 121 -36.65 33.56 8.70
N GLN A 122 -36.15 32.96 9.78
CA GLN A 122 -34.76 32.50 9.83
C GLN A 122 -34.46 31.40 8.81
N LEU A 123 -35.43 30.51 8.54
CA LEU A 123 -35.28 29.49 7.50
C LEU A 123 -35.22 30.10 6.10
N ASP A 124 -36.09 31.07 5.80
CA ASP A 124 -36.09 31.77 4.51
C ASP A 124 -34.74 32.49 4.29
N ASP A 125 -34.26 33.23 5.29
CA ASP A 125 -32.94 33.91 5.24
C ASP A 125 -31.77 32.92 5.02
N LEU A 126 -31.86 31.72 5.61
CA LEU A 126 -30.83 30.68 5.47
C LEU A 126 -30.89 29.97 4.12
N GLU A 127 -32.10 29.68 3.63
CA GLU A 127 -32.31 29.09 2.31
C GLU A 127 -31.77 30.03 1.22
N ASP A 128 -32.00 31.34 1.33
CA ASP A 128 -31.46 32.35 0.42
C ASP A 128 -29.92 32.44 0.48
N ALA A 129 -29.35 32.38 1.69
CA ALA A 129 -27.90 32.36 1.87
C ALA A 129 -27.25 31.07 1.35
N PHE A 130 -27.97 29.93 1.38
CA PHE A 130 -27.48 28.62 0.96
C PHE A 130 -27.67 28.36 -0.55
N ALA A 131 -28.72 28.91 -1.17
CA ALA A 131 -29.03 28.73 -2.58
C ALA A 131 -27.83 28.92 -3.56
N PRO A 132 -26.99 29.96 -3.46
CA PRO A 132 -25.86 30.12 -4.38
C PRO A 132 -24.81 29.01 -4.24
N MET A 133 -24.57 28.50 -3.02
CA MET A 133 -23.61 27.42 -2.76
C MET A 133 -24.09 26.08 -3.30
N LYS A 134 -25.41 25.86 -3.28
CA LYS A 134 -26.02 24.63 -3.81
C LYS A 134 -25.79 24.48 -5.33
N ASN A 135 -25.70 25.60 -6.04
CA ASN A 135 -25.59 25.64 -7.50
C ASN A 135 -24.16 25.59 -8.01
N ASP A 136 -23.19 26.15 -7.27
CA ASP A 136 -21.79 26.19 -7.68
C ASP A 136 -20.86 25.85 -6.51
N ILE A 137 -20.18 24.71 -6.63
CA ILE A 137 -19.24 24.18 -5.65
C ILE A 137 -17.85 24.84 -5.74
N PHE A 138 -17.52 25.48 -6.86
CA PHE A 138 -16.21 26.08 -7.13
C PHE A 138 -16.14 27.57 -6.80
N SER A 139 -17.23 28.16 -6.32
CA SER A 139 -17.26 29.53 -5.80
C SER A 139 -16.68 29.61 -4.37
N PRO A 140 -16.14 30.76 -3.91
CA PRO A 140 -15.77 30.94 -2.51
C PRO A 140 -16.98 30.87 -1.58
N HIS A 141 -17.07 29.82 -0.75
CA HIS A 141 -18.21 29.61 0.15
C HIS A 141 -18.05 30.41 1.46
N ASP A 142 -18.21 31.73 1.40
CA ASP A 142 -17.98 32.61 2.56
C ASP A 142 -19.03 32.51 3.64
N ALA A 143 -20.29 32.25 3.28
CA ALA A 143 -21.37 32.06 4.24
C ALA A 143 -21.52 30.61 4.75
N LEU A 144 -20.64 29.66 4.39
CA LEU A 144 -20.78 28.24 4.78
C LEU A 144 -20.84 28.05 6.31
N LEU A 145 -19.93 28.70 7.04
CA LEU A 145 -19.91 28.66 8.50
C LEU A 145 -21.12 29.37 9.13
N HIS A 146 -21.61 30.43 8.48
CA HIS A 146 -22.78 31.16 8.94
C HIS A 146 -24.03 30.30 8.82
N VAL A 147 -24.24 29.66 7.66
CA VAL A 147 -25.35 28.72 7.43
C VAL A 147 -25.27 27.56 8.42
N HIS A 148 -24.08 26.96 8.60
CA HIS A 148 -23.88 25.90 9.59
C HIS A 148 -24.23 26.33 11.02
N TYR A 149 -23.73 27.48 11.49
CA TYR A 149 -23.98 27.96 12.84
C TYR A 149 -25.46 28.15 13.12
N HIS A 150 -26.18 28.80 12.20
CA HIS A 150 -27.59 29.08 12.36
C HIS A 150 -28.44 27.81 12.25
N LEU A 151 -28.11 26.91 11.31
CA LEU A 151 -28.74 25.60 11.21
C LEU A 151 -28.53 24.77 12.48
N TYR A 152 -27.30 24.73 13.01
CA TYR A 152 -26.96 24.07 14.27
C TYR A 152 -27.80 24.63 15.44
N LYS A 153 -28.05 25.95 15.48
CA LYS A 153 -28.94 26.55 16.49
C LYS A 153 -30.41 26.17 16.31
N LEU A 154 -30.89 26.05 15.08
CA LEU A 154 -32.25 25.60 14.80
C LEU A 154 -32.44 24.11 15.16
N GLU A 155 -31.44 23.28 14.89
CA GLU A 155 -31.44 21.88 15.31
C GLU A 155 -31.37 21.73 16.84
N GLU A 156 -30.52 22.51 17.51
CA GLU A 156 -30.48 22.55 18.99
C GLU A 156 -31.86 22.93 19.56
N PHE A 157 -32.51 23.93 18.97
CA PHE A 157 -33.86 24.32 19.35
C PHE A 157 -34.89 23.21 19.11
N ARG A 158 -34.83 22.52 17.95
CA ARG A 158 -35.67 21.36 17.63
C ARG A 158 -35.47 20.25 18.66
N ASP A 159 -34.24 19.84 18.90
CA ASP A 159 -33.90 18.69 19.74
C ASP A 159 -34.29 18.93 21.20
N ILE A 160 -34.01 20.13 21.75
CA ILE A 160 -34.44 20.52 23.10
C ILE A 160 -35.97 20.52 23.20
N THR A 161 -36.66 21.09 22.21
CA THR A 161 -38.13 21.18 22.23
C THR A 161 -38.78 19.81 22.12
N MET A 162 -38.28 18.95 21.22
CA MET A 162 -38.76 17.58 21.05
C MET A 162 -38.51 16.73 22.30
N HIS A 163 -37.36 16.90 22.95
CA HIS A 163 -37.06 16.19 24.19
C HIS A 163 -37.97 16.60 25.34
N GLN A 164 -38.26 17.89 25.49
CA GLN A 164 -39.18 18.40 26.51
C GLN A 164 -40.64 17.99 26.23
N ALA A 165 -40.99 17.83 24.96
CA ALA A 165 -42.30 17.37 24.54
C ALA A 165 -42.44 15.83 24.57
N ARG A 166 -41.41 15.06 24.97
CA ARG A 166 -41.43 13.58 24.90
C ARG A 166 -42.62 12.92 25.60
N ASP A 167 -43.07 13.53 26.70
CA ASP A 167 -44.17 13.04 27.54
C ASP A 167 -45.54 13.68 27.15
N SER A 168 -45.58 14.46 26.06
CA SER A 168 -46.79 15.11 25.54
C SER A 168 -47.62 14.16 24.67
N PRO A 169 -48.93 14.42 24.50
CA PRO A 169 -49.78 13.58 23.64
C PRO A 169 -49.33 13.60 22.17
N HIS A 170 -49.71 12.54 21.45
CA HIS A 170 -49.15 12.21 20.13
C HIS A 170 -49.45 13.27 19.05
N ASP A 171 -50.61 13.90 19.13
CA ASP A 171 -51.03 15.02 18.27
C ASP A 171 -50.10 16.25 18.38
N VAL A 172 -49.65 16.58 19.60
CA VAL A 172 -48.68 17.64 19.85
C VAL A 172 -47.33 17.30 19.23
N LEU A 173 -46.88 16.05 19.38
CA LEU A 173 -45.63 15.57 18.78
C LEU A 173 -45.66 15.62 17.24
N ILE A 174 -46.78 15.24 16.62
CA ILE A 174 -46.97 15.35 15.15
C ILE A 174 -46.92 16.81 14.71
N THR A 175 -47.58 17.70 15.46
CA THR A 175 -47.61 19.12 15.16
C THR A 175 -46.20 19.72 15.20
N LEU A 176 -45.43 19.44 16.26
CA LEU A 176 -44.04 19.89 16.38
C LEU A 176 -43.15 19.36 15.24
N LYS A 177 -43.27 18.07 14.90
CA LYS A 177 -42.56 17.50 13.73
C LYS A 177 -42.90 18.22 12.43
N THR A 178 -44.15 18.66 12.27
CA THR A 178 -44.58 19.41 11.08
C THR A 178 -43.92 20.79 11.02
N TYR A 179 -43.80 21.49 12.15
CA TYR A 179 -43.09 22.77 12.23
C TYR A 179 -41.60 22.63 11.91
N PHE A 180 -40.96 21.57 12.41
CA PHE A 180 -39.53 21.35 12.21
C PHE A 180 -39.15 20.68 10.89
N ARG A 181 -40.13 20.19 10.11
CA ARG A 181 -39.88 19.51 8.83
C ARG A 181 -39.00 20.33 7.86
N ARG A 182 -39.19 21.65 7.77
CA ARG A 182 -38.34 22.50 6.91
C ARG A 182 -36.88 22.56 7.42
N VAL A 183 -36.67 22.54 8.74
CA VAL A 183 -35.33 22.47 9.35
C VAL A 183 -34.67 21.15 8.98
N ASP A 184 -35.41 20.03 9.05
CA ASP A 184 -34.89 18.71 8.70
C ASP A 184 -34.48 18.64 7.22
N VAL A 185 -35.34 19.12 6.31
CA VAL A 185 -35.03 19.17 4.87
C VAL A 185 -33.82 20.04 4.57
N LEU A 186 -33.74 21.24 5.16
CA LEU A 186 -32.59 22.13 4.98
C LEU A 186 -31.30 21.52 5.55
N SER A 187 -31.39 20.81 6.68
CA SER A 187 -30.26 20.08 7.26
C SER A 187 -29.76 18.97 6.35
N ASP A 188 -30.66 18.19 5.77
CA ASP A 188 -30.31 17.11 4.84
C ASP A 188 -29.67 17.67 3.57
N ASP A 189 -30.24 18.74 3.00
CA ASP A 189 -29.69 19.45 1.85
C ASP A 189 -28.30 20.03 2.12
N PHE A 190 -28.10 20.63 3.30
CA PHE A 190 -26.81 21.16 3.73
C PHE A 190 -25.78 20.04 3.89
N THR A 191 -26.17 18.93 4.53
CA THR A 191 -25.33 17.75 4.73
C THR A 191 -24.90 17.15 3.38
N GLN A 192 -25.82 17.01 2.42
CA GLN A 192 -25.50 16.56 1.07
C GLN A 192 -24.51 17.49 0.36
N HIS A 193 -24.62 18.79 0.56
CA HIS A 193 -23.66 19.74 0.01
C HIS A 193 -22.26 19.60 0.63
N LEU A 194 -22.16 19.36 1.94
CA LEU A 194 -20.87 19.04 2.59
C LEU A 194 -20.23 17.79 2.00
N TRP A 195 -21.02 16.76 1.69
CA TRP A 195 -20.53 15.53 1.04
C TRP A 195 -20.11 15.74 -0.40
N ARG A 196 -20.80 16.60 -1.15
CA ARG A 196 -20.32 17.03 -2.48
C ARG A 196 -18.98 17.75 -2.40
N LEU A 197 -18.76 18.59 -1.39
CA LEU A 197 -17.46 19.22 -1.16
C LEU A 197 -16.39 18.19 -0.79
N ALA A 198 -16.71 17.22 0.08
CA ALA A 198 -15.80 16.15 0.48
C ALA A 198 -15.38 15.28 -0.72
N LYS A 199 -16.32 14.94 -1.62
CA LYS A 199 -16.06 14.16 -2.84
C LYS A 199 -15.22 14.89 -3.89
N ASN A 200 -15.13 16.22 -3.84
CA ASN A 200 -14.40 17.01 -4.84
C ASN A 200 -13.16 17.69 -4.24
N LEU A 201 -12.52 17.08 -3.26
CA LEU A 201 -11.46 17.72 -2.49
C LEU A 201 -10.23 18.10 -3.35
N ILE A 202 -9.81 17.21 -4.25
CA ILE A 202 -8.71 17.48 -5.20
C ILE A 202 -9.10 18.59 -6.20
N PRO A 203 -10.23 18.49 -6.95
CA PRO A 203 -10.67 19.56 -7.85
C PRO A 203 -10.86 20.92 -7.17
N LEU A 204 -11.29 20.96 -5.91
CA LEU A 204 -11.46 22.22 -5.16
C LEU A 204 -10.12 22.94 -4.93
N ILE A 205 -9.01 22.19 -4.86
CA ILE A 205 -7.67 22.77 -4.69
C ILE A 205 -7.15 23.33 -5.99
N ASP A 206 -7.34 22.61 -7.09
CA ASP A 206 -6.95 23.08 -8.42
C ASP A 206 -7.66 24.38 -8.79
N ASN A 207 -8.90 24.57 -8.34
CA ASN A 207 -9.68 25.78 -8.54
C ASN A 207 -9.38 26.89 -7.51
N GLY A 208 -8.39 26.72 -6.62
CA GLY A 208 -7.98 27.71 -5.63
C GLY A 208 -8.95 27.88 -4.44
N CYS A 209 -9.92 26.97 -4.29
CA CYS A 209 -10.95 27.01 -3.24
C CYS A 209 -10.52 26.36 -1.92
N GLY A 210 -9.23 26.49 -1.57
CA GLY A 210 -8.66 25.94 -0.34
C GLY A 210 -9.30 26.45 0.95
N SER A 211 -9.84 27.67 0.97
CA SER A 211 -10.52 28.23 2.14
C SER A 211 -11.83 27.50 2.46
N THR A 212 -12.52 26.97 1.44
CA THR A 212 -13.75 26.18 1.60
C THR A 212 -13.45 24.85 2.29
N ILE A 213 -12.32 24.22 1.98
CA ILE A 213 -11.89 22.96 2.63
C ILE A 213 -11.67 23.21 4.13
N VAL A 214 -10.96 24.28 4.50
CA VAL A 214 -10.76 24.61 5.93
C VAL A 214 -12.10 24.81 6.65
N LYS A 215 -13.07 25.49 6.01
CA LYS A 215 -14.42 25.69 6.57
C LYS A 215 -15.17 24.36 6.73
N LEU A 216 -15.12 23.48 5.73
CA LEU A 216 -15.70 22.13 5.80
C LEU A 216 -15.12 21.34 6.98
N ILE A 217 -13.80 21.32 7.14
CA ILE A 217 -13.16 20.60 8.24
C ILE A 217 -13.50 21.22 9.59
N LYS A 218 -13.61 22.55 9.67
CA LYS A 218 -14.06 23.21 10.90
C LYS A 218 -15.48 22.85 11.30
N ILE A 219 -16.38 22.68 10.32
CA ILE A 219 -17.73 22.18 10.56
C ILE A 219 -17.67 20.76 11.12
N ILE A 220 -16.89 19.86 10.50
CA ILE A 220 -16.75 18.47 10.97
C ILE A 220 -16.16 18.41 12.38
N GLU A 221 -15.12 19.20 12.69
CA GLU A 221 -14.56 19.28 14.05
C GLU A 221 -15.57 19.81 15.08
N CYS A 222 -16.40 20.78 14.69
CA CYS A 222 -17.42 21.34 15.56
C CYS A 222 -18.52 20.31 15.88
N GLU A 223 -18.97 19.57 14.86
CA GLU A 223 -19.99 18.52 14.99
C GLU A 223 -19.45 17.31 15.77
N GLU A 224 -18.19 16.91 15.53
CA GLU A 224 -17.49 15.87 16.30
C GLU A 224 -17.42 16.23 17.79
N ALA A 225 -16.98 17.45 18.11
CA ALA A 225 -16.90 17.91 19.50
C ALA A 225 -18.28 18.02 20.18
N ALA A 226 -19.33 18.30 19.42
CA ALA A 226 -20.71 18.32 19.93
C ALA A 226 -21.23 16.90 20.20
N ASP A 227 -20.94 15.94 19.31
CA ASP A 227 -21.31 14.53 19.45
C ASP A 227 -20.57 13.88 20.63
N GLU A 228 -19.27 14.14 20.79
CA GLU A 228 -18.48 13.66 21.95
C GLU A 228 -19.08 14.13 23.28
N LYS A 229 -19.45 15.41 23.37
CA LYS A 229 -20.12 15.96 24.57
C LYS A 229 -21.47 15.30 24.85
N ALA A 230 -22.26 15.05 23.81
CA ALA A 230 -23.55 14.38 23.95
C ALA A 230 -23.39 12.91 24.40
N VAL A 231 -22.41 12.19 23.85
CA VAL A 231 -22.07 10.82 24.25
C VAL A 231 -21.58 10.78 25.69
N ALA A 232 -20.66 11.65 26.07
CA ALA A 232 -20.13 11.74 27.44
C ALA A 232 -21.25 12.03 28.47
N ALA A 233 -22.18 12.93 28.13
CA ALA A 233 -23.33 13.20 28.98
C ALA A 233 -24.26 11.99 29.14
N LYS A 234 -24.53 11.24 28.06
CA LYS A 234 -25.32 9.99 28.10
C LYS A 234 -24.61 8.90 28.92
N GLN A 235 -23.30 8.76 28.77
CA GLN A 235 -22.50 7.79 29.53
C GLN A 235 -22.49 8.12 31.03
N ALA A 236 -22.27 9.39 31.39
CA ALA A 236 -22.29 9.84 32.79
C ALA A 236 -23.64 9.54 33.48
N GLN A 237 -24.75 9.67 32.76
CA GLN A 237 -26.08 9.29 33.25
C GLN A 237 -26.22 7.77 33.47
N SER A 238 -25.68 6.96 32.56
CA SER A 238 -25.75 5.50 32.68
C SER A 238 -24.90 4.94 33.83
N SER A 239 -23.74 5.56 34.11
CA SER A 239 -22.83 5.13 35.18
C SER A 239 -23.31 5.52 36.59
N HIS A 240 -24.20 6.51 36.71
CA HIS A 240 -24.74 6.99 38.00
C HIS A 240 -26.24 6.65 38.15
N GLN A 241 -26.63 5.43 37.80
CA GLN A 241 -28.01 4.95 37.94
C GLN A 241 -28.54 5.02 39.39
N ASP A 242 -27.67 4.82 40.39
CA ASP A 242 -28.05 4.84 41.82
C ASP A 242 -28.52 6.23 42.33
N LEU A 243 -28.19 7.32 41.63
CA LEU A 243 -28.57 8.69 42.00
C LEU A 243 -29.86 9.18 41.30
N GLN A 244 -30.47 8.38 40.43
CA GLN A 244 -31.64 8.75 39.62
C GLN A 244 -32.92 9.00 40.44
N ASN A 245 -32.98 8.54 41.69
CA ASN A 245 -34.15 8.72 42.57
C ASN A 245 -34.30 10.14 43.15
N HIS A 246 -33.31 11.02 43.00
CA HIS A 246 -33.44 12.41 43.44
C HIS A 246 -33.92 13.31 42.31
N LYS A 247 -35.19 13.78 42.41
CA LYS A 247 -35.83 14.77 41.52
C LYS A 247 -35.00 16.05 41.23
N LYS A 248 -33.95 16.31 42.01
CA LYS A 248 -32.99 17.42 41.84
C LYS A 248 -31.92 17.18 40.75
N TRP A 249 -31.72 15.95 40.26
CA TRP A 249 -30.71 15.65 39.22
C TRP A 249 -31.20 15.87 37.78
N ARG A 250 -32.39 16.47 37.58
CA ARG A 250 -32.87 16.85 36.22
C ARG A 250 -32.04 17.97 35.56
N LEU A 251 -31.18 18.67 36.31
CA LEU A 251 -30.24 19.67 35.75
C LEU A 251 -29.06 19.04 34.97
N ALA A 252 -28.88 17.73 35.02
CA ALA A 252 -27.87 17.00 34.26
C ALA A 252 -28.49 16.17 33.12
N GLU A 253 -29.69 16.53 32.65
CA GLU A 253 -30.18 16.10 31.34
C GLU A 253 -29.30 16.81 30.29
N GLY A 254 -28.23 16.14 29.85
CA GLY A 254 -27.35 16.65 28.80
C GLY A 254 -28.11 16.97 27.51
N ASN A 255 -27.47 17.68 26.58
CA ASN A 255 -28.10 18.08 25.32
C ASN A 255 -28.68 16.85 24.58
N PRO A 256 -30.01 16.78 24.31
CA PRO A 256 -30.69 15.63 23.71
C PRO A 256 -30.42 15.47 22.20
N ARG A 257 -29.26 15.93 21.74
CA ARG A 257 -28.81 15.88 20.36
C ARG A 257 -28.73 14.44 19.83
N THR A 258 -29.11 14.29 18.57
CA THR A 258 -28.87 13.07 17.77
C THR A 258 -27.42 13.03 17.30
N ILE A 259 -26.75 11.89 17.48
CA ILE A 259 -25.36 11.71 17.06
C ILE A 259 -25.34 11.61 15.52
N LYS A 260 -24.54 12.43 14.86
CA LYS A 260 -24.47 12.49 13.39
C LYS A 260 -23.24 11.82 12.80
N SER A 261 -22.14 11.71 13.55
CA SER A 261 -20.92 11.00 13.12
C SER A 261 -20.28 11.55 11.83
N TYR A 262 -20.30 12.86 11.61
CA TYR A 262 -19.81 13.50 10.38
C TYR A 262 -18.37 13.14 10.00
N ARG A 263 -17.50 12.84 10.97
CA ARG A 263 -16.13 12.42 10.68
C ARG A 263 -16.08 11.07 9.95
N VAL A 264 -16.90 10.11 10.36
CA VAL A 264 -16.94 8.78 9.72
C VAL A 264 -17.48 8.92 8.30
N GLU A 265 -18.59 9.64 8.15
CA GLU A 265 -19.19 9.92 6.85
C GLU A 265 -18.22 10.67 5.92
N PHE A 266 -17.45 11.63 6.44
CA PHE A 266 -16.45 12.35 5.64
C PHE A 266 -15.41 11.40 5.02
N PHE A 267 -14.84 10.48 5.80
CA PHE A 267 -13.88 9.51 5.29
C PHE A 267 -14.53 8.50 4.33
N GLU A 268 -15.79 8.14 4.55
CA GLU A 268 -16.55 7.29 3.62
C GLU A 268 -16.79 7.98 2.28
N GLN A 269 -17.18 9.26 2.28
CA GLN A 269 -17.35 10.04 1.05
C GLN A 269 -16.02 10.22 0.30
N LEU A 270 -14.93 10.37 1.03
CA LEU A 270 -13.60 10.48 0.45
C LEU A 270 -13.14 9.15 -0.16
N HIS A 271 -13.35 8.03 0.53
CA HIS A 271 -13.12 6.68 -0.02
C HIS A 271 -13.90 6.45 -1.31
N GLN A 272 -15.20 6.76 -1.32
CA GLN A 272 -16.05 6.62 -2.52
C GLN A 272 -15.56 7.49 -3.68
N SER A 273 -15.12 8.72 -3.40
CA SER A 273 -14.55 9.61 -4.41
C SER A 273 -13.27 9.06 -5.03
N LEU A 274 -12.36 8.53 -4.22
CA LEU A 274 -11.14 7.91 -4.71
C LEU A 274 -11.44 6.66 -5.54
N LEU A 275 -12.36 5.81 -5.09
CA LEU A 275 -12.79 4.64 -5.83
C LEU A 275 -13.41 5.01 -7.19
N GLU A 276 -14.32 5.99 -7.22
CA GLU A 276 -14.90 6.52 -8.46
C GLU A 276 -13.81 7.09 -9.39
N HIS A 277 -12.81 7.78 -8.85
CA HIS A 277 -11.70 8.34 -9.62
C HIS A 277 -10.83 7.24 -10.25
N PHE A 278 -10.40 6.25 -9.46
CA PHE A 278 -9.62 5.11 -9.95
C PHE A 278 -10.40 4.34 -11.02
N GLU A 279 -11.68 4.06 -10.80
CA GLU A 279 -12.51 3.38 -11.79
C GLU A 279 -12.59 4.17 -13.10
N ASN A 280 -12.77 5.49 -13.04
CA ASN A 280 -12.79 6.33 -14.23
C ASN A 280 -11.46 6.33 -15.01
N VAL A 281 -10.32 6.28 -14.31
CA VAL A 281 -8.99 6.25 -14.93
C VAL A 281 -8.71 4.86 -15.53
N PHE A 282 -9.02 3.78 -14.83
CA PHE A 282 -8.64 2.42 -15.23
C PHE A 282 -9.66 1.70 -16.11
N ARG A 283 -10.92 2.13 -16.12
CA ARG A 283 -11.98 1.52 -16.94
C ARG A 283 -11.65 1.40 -18.43
N PRO A 284 -11.11 2.43 -19.12
CA PRO A 284 -10.76 2.31 -20.53
C PRO A 284 -9.74 1.20 -20.79
N TYR A 285 -8.75 1.04 -19.90
CA TYR A 285 -7.71 0.03 -20.02
C TYR A 285 -8.22 -1.38 -19.72
N ARG A 286 -9.15 -1.52 -18.76
CA ARG A 286 -9.85 -2.79 -18.50
C ARG A 286 -10.70 -3.22 -19.69
N GLU A 287 -11.36 -2.29 -20.37
CA GLU A 287 -12.19 -2.58 -21.56
C GLU A 287 -11.34 -2.96 -22.79
N THR A 288 -10.12 -2.44 -22.93
CA THR A 288 -9.20 -2.74 -24.04
C THR A 288 -8.17 -3.82 -23.74
N GLU A 289 -8.18 -4.39 -22.52
CA GLU A 289 -7.16 -5.33 -22.01
C GLU A 289 -5.71 -4.78 -22.12
N ASP A 290 -5.56 -3.46 -22.07
CA ASP A 290 -4.25 -2.79 -22.15
C ASP A 290 -3.64 -2.60 -20.76
N TRP A 291 -3.12 -3.69 -20.21
CA TRP A 291 -2.52 -3.69 -18.87
C TRP A 291 -1.20 -2.90 -18.80
N GLN A 292 -0.46 -2.79 -19.92
CA GLN A 292 0.76 -1.99 -19.94
C GLN A 292 0.44 -0.50 -19.86
N GLY A 293 -0.56 -0.04 -20.62
CA GLY A 293 -1.09 1.32 -20.51
C GLY A 293 -1.65 1.62 -19.12
N ALA A 294 -2.32 0.65 -18.48
CA ALA A 294 -2.79 0.80 -17.11
C ALA A 294 -1.63 1.03 -16.12
N LEU A 295 -0.53 0.28 -16.22
CA LEU A 295 0.64 0.49 -15.37
C LEU A 295 1.24 1.89 -15.56
N ASP A 296 1.33 2.39 -16.79
CA ASP A 296 1.86 3.72 -17.07
C ASP A 296 0.90 4.84 -16.58
N ALA A 297 -0.41 4.59 -16.62
CA ALA A 297 -1.40 5.52 -16.11
C ALA A 297 -1.27 5.76 -14.60
N THR A 298 -0.69 4.84 -13.83
CA THR A 298 -0.53 5.00 -12.37
C THR A 298 0.34 6.20 -11.95
N GLU A 299 1.04 6.88 -12.87
CA GLU A 299 1.85 8.06 -12.55
C GLU A 299 1.03 9.17 -11.87
N PHE A 300 -0.28 9.31 -12.18
CA PHE A 300 -1.15 10.30 -11.54
C PHE A 300 -1.18 10.14 -10.01
N ILE A 301 -1.00 8.92 -9.50
CA ILE A 301 -0.98 8.63 -8.06
C ILE A 301 0.11 9.44 -7.36
N PHE A 302 1.29 9.51 -7.96
CA PHE A 302 2.41 10.24 -7.36
C PHE A 302 2.20 11.75 -7.43
N GLU A 303 1.70 12.26 -8.56
CA GLU A 303 1.38 13.69 -8.74
C GLU A 303 0.30 14.15 -7.76
N GLU A 304 -0.77 13.36 -7.59
CA GLU A 304 -1.84 13.68 -6.64
C GLU A 304 -1.38 13.56 -5.19
N LEU A 305 -0.54 12.57 -4.84
CA LEU A 305 0.01 12.47 -3.49
C LEU A 305 0.94 13.64 -3.15
N GLU A 306 1.69 14.18 -4.11
CA GLU A 306 2.46 15.41 -3.94
C GLU A 306 1.53 16.61 -3.69
N LEU A 307 0.48 16.76 -4.51
CA LEU A 307 -0.53 17.80 -4.31
C LEU A 307 -1.23 17.68 -2.95
N VAL A 308 -1.54 16.45 -2.51
CA VAL A 308 -2.11 16.18 -1.19
C VAL A 308 -1.15 16.62 -0.10
N TYR A 309 0.13 16.28 -0.21
CA TYR A 309 1.14 16.64 0.78
C TYR A 309 1.32 18.16 0.89
N ASP A 310 1.43 18.86 -0.23
CA ASP A 310 1.74 20.29 -0.26
C ASP A 310 0.52 21.16 0.01
N GLU A 311 -0.65 20.82 -0.56
CA GLU A 311 -1.84 21.68 -0.50
C GLU A 311 -2.91 21.16 0.46
N ILE A 312 -3.15 19.85 0.55
CA ILE A 312 -4.22 19.32 1.41
C ILE A 312 -3.78 19.29 2.87
N VAL A 313 -2.64 18.68 3.19
CA VAL A 313 -2.19 18.46 4.56
C VAL A 313 -2.16 19.74 5.42
N PRO A 314 -1.67 20.90 4.94
CA PRO A 314 -1.65 22.12 5.75
C PRO A 314 -3.03 22.65 6.14
N LYS A 315 -4.07 22.30 5.36
CA LYS A 315 -5.46 22.73 5.57
C LYS A 315 -6.19 21.85 6.59
N PHE A 316 -5.56 20.76 7.06
CA PHE A 316 -6.14 19.79 7.99
C PHE A 316 -5.44 19.77 9.37
N PRO A 317 -6.18 19.48 10.45
CA PRO A 317 -5.59 19.19 11.75
C PRO A 317 -4.79 17.88 11.73
N LYS A 318 -3.63 17.85 12.40
CA LYS A 318 -2.73 16.68 12.46
C LYS A 318 -3.40 15.39 12.95
N LYS A 319 -4.47 15.49 13.77
CA LYS A 319 -5.23 14.33 14.28
C LYS A 319 -5.91 13.50 13.19
N TYR A 320 -6.12 14.06 11.99
CA TYR A 320 -6.80 13.37 10.89
C TYR A 320 -5.86 12.44 10.12
N LYS A 321 -4.53 12.61 10.20
CA LYS A 321 -3.54 11.81 9.47
C LYS A 321 -3.91 11.64 7.98
N ILE A 322 -4.25 12.76 7.31
CA ILE A 322 -4.75 12.74 5.93
C ILE A 322 -3.73 12.15 4.96
N PHE A 323 -2.46 12.53 5.02
CA PHE A 323 -1.47 11.99 4.10
C PHE A 323 -1.30 10.47 4.22
N PRO A 324 -1.10 9.88 5.44
CA PRO A 324 -1.13 8.43 5.61
C PRO A 324 -2.41 7.76 5.11
N TYR A 325 -3.57 8.41 5.26
CA TYR A 325 -4.83 7.89 4.76
C TYR A 325 -4.83 7.81 3.22
N PHE A 326 -4.45 8.88 2.52
CA PHE A 326 -4.37 8.89 1.06
C PHE A 326 -3.36 7.86 0.55
N VAL A 327 -2.17 7.80 1.14
CA VAL A 327 -1.16 6.79 0.79
C VAL A 327 -1.72 5.37 0.88
N LEU A 328 -2.41 5.04 1.97
CA LEU A 328 -2.98 3.71 2.18
C LEU A 328 -4.10 3.40 1.17
N GLU A 329 -5.00 4.34 0.89
CA GLU A 329 -6.11 4.13 -0.05
C GLU A 329 -5.62 3.98 -1.49
N TYR A 330 -4.68 4.82 -1.94
CA TYR A 330 -4.08 4.69 -3.28
C TYR A 330 -3.32 3.37 -3.42
N HIS A 331 -2.62 2.96 -2.35
CA HIS A 331 -1.92 1.68 -2.31
C HIS A 331 -2.87 0.49 -2.40
N ARG A 332 -4.00 0.52 -1.68
CA ARG A 332 -5.03 -0.53 -1.75
C ARG A 332 -5.65 -0.63 -3.14
N HIS A 333 -6.00 0.50 -3.75
CA HIS A 333 -6.54 0.48 -5.11
C HIS A 333 -5.52 0.00 -6.15
N THR A 334 -4.23 0.34 -5.96
CA THR A 334 -3.15 -0.20 -6.79
C THR A 334 -3.02 -1.71 -6.59
N TYR A 335 -3.08 -2.19 -5.36
CA TYR A 335 -3.07 -3.62 -5.03
C TYR A 335 -4.24 -4.37 -5.71
N ASP A 336 -5.46 -3.83 -5.63
CA ASP A 336 -6.63 -4.41 -6.28
C ASP A 336 -6.48 -4.45 -7.80
N LEU A 337 -5.95 -3.38 -8.42
CA LEU A 337 -5.63 -3.35 -9.85
C LEU A 337 -4.62 -4.43 -10.24
N LEU A 338 -3.56 -4.60 -9.46
CA LEU A 338 -2.54 -5.63 -9.74
C LEU A 338 -3.09 -7.04 -9.57
N ASN A 339 -3.93 -7.27 -8.56
CA ASN A 339 -4.59 -8.56 -8.37
C ASN A 339 -5.54 -8.91 -9.52
N ASP A 340 -6.31 -7.94 -10.01
CA ASP A 340 -7.17 -8.11 -11.18
C ASP A 340 -6.34 -8.45 -12.43
N MET A 341 -5.18 -7.82 -12.58
CA MET A 341 -4.23 -8.07 -13.67
C MET A 341 -3.60 -9.47 -13.60
N VAL A 342 -3.17 -9.93 -12.42
CA VAL A 342 -2.55 -11.26 -12.23
C VAL A 342 -3.54 -12.40 -12.48
N GLN A 343 -4.84 -12.16 -12.34
CA GLN A 343 -5.87 -13.16 -12.68
C GLN A 343 -6.07 -13.37 -14.18
N GLN A 344 -5.50 -12.51 -15.04
CA GLN A 344 -5.59 -12.62 -16.49
C GLN A 344 -4.43 -13.44 -17.08
N ASP A 345 -4.62 -13.92 -18.31
CA ASP A 345 -3.54 -14.57 -19.08
C ASP A 345 -2.56 -13.51 -19.62
N LEU A 346 -1.54 -13.18 -18.82
CA LEU A 346 -0.53 -12.17 -19.16
C LEU A 346 0.53 -12.72 -20.14
N ASP A 347 0.94 -11.91 -21.10
CA ASP A 347 2.10 -12.22 -21.95
C ASP A 347 3.43 -11.95 -21.22
N ALA A 348 4.51 -12.54 -21.74
CA ALA A 348 5.83 -12.44 -21.15
C ALA A 348 6.33 -10.99 -21.00
N GLY A 349 5.99 -10.09 -21.93
CA GLY A 349 6.39 -8.69 -21.85
C GLY A 349 5.67 -7.96 -20.73
N THR A 350 4.38 -8.23 -20.56
CA THR A 350 3.55 -7.65 -19.51
C THR A 350 3.94 -8.14 -18.12
N ILE A 351 4.29 -9.42 -17.95
CA ILE A 351 4.79 -9.95 -16.66
C ILE A 351 6.10 -9.24 -16.24
N LEU A 352 7.04 -9.05 -17.17
CA LEU A 352 8.30 -8.36 -16.87
C LEU A 352 8.06 -6.89 -16.51
N ARG A 353 7.16 -6.21 -17.22
CA ARG A 353 6.77 -4.84 -16.91
C ARG A 353 6.13 -4.74 -15.52
N LEU A 354 5.27 -5.68 -15.15
CA LEU A 354 4.63 -5.76 -13.84
C LEU A 354 5.66 -5.92 -12.70
N LEU A 355 6.61 -6.86 -12.83
CA LEU A 355 7.66 -7.07 -11.83
C LEU A 355 8.55 -5.83 -11.67
N LYS A 356 8.89 -5.18 -12.79
CA LYS A 356 9.63 -3.92 -12.76
C LYS A 356 8.82 -2.80 -12.09
N PHE A 357 7.53 -2.71 -12.40
CA PHE A 357 6.62 -1.73 -11.83
C PHE A 357 6.56 -1.82 -10.31
N VAL A 358 6.39 -3.02 -9.74
CA VAL A 358 6.31 -3.18 -8.27
C VAL A 358 7.57 -2.66 -7.57
N ARG A 359 8.76 -3.00 -8.09
CA ARG A 359 10.02 -2.48 -7.55
C ARG A 359 10.10 -0.96 -7.67
N ASP A 360 9.78 -0.43 -8.85
CA ASP A 360 9.88 1.00 -9.14
C ASP A 360 8.84 1.80 -8.32
N TYR A 361 7.66 1.24 -8.04
CA TYR A 361 6.61 1.81 -7.18
C TYR A 361 7.09 1.98 -5.74
N TYR A 362 7.63 0.93 -5.11
CA TYR A 362 8.16 1.02 -3.74
C TYR A 362 9.36 1.98 -3.66
N ALA A 363 10.25 1.95 -4.65
CA ALA A 363 11.35 2.90 -4.75
C ALA A 363 10.85 4.34 -4.84
N THR A 364 9.82 4.61 -5.66
CA THR A 364 9.24 5.95 -5.83
C THR A 364 8.52 6.41 -4.57
N MET A 365 7.71 5.57 -3.93
CA MET A 365 7.05 5.87 -2.65
C MET A 365 8.05 6.24 -1.54
N SER A 366 9.18 5.54 -1.48
CA SER A 366 10.23 5.81 -0.48
C SER A 366 11.06 7.06 -0.83
N THR A 367 11.52 7.18 -2.07
CA THR A 367 12.48 8.24 -2.46
C THR A 367 11.83 9.60 -2.73
N ARG A 368 10.65 9.62 -3.36
CA ARG A 368 9.94 10.85 -3.77
C ARG A 368 9.07 11.38 -2.63
N LEU A 369 8.36 10.49 -1.93
CA LEU A 369 7.36 10.87 -0.91
C LEU A 369 7.81 10.60 0.54
N GLY A 370 8.91 9.88 0.75
CA GLY A 370 9.42 9.57 2.10
C GLY A 370 8.51 8.62 2.89
N VAL A 371 7.68 7.83 2.21
CA VAL A 371 6.74 6.90 2.84
C VAL A 371 7.47 5.64 3.31
N THR A 372 7.21 5.24 4.56
CA THR A 372 7.73 3.99 5.14
C THR A 372 6.89 2.79 4.70
N GLU A 373 7.54 1.65 4.47
CA GLU A 373 6.88 0.40 4.07
C GLU A 373 5.78 -0.07 5.04
N GLU A 374 5.84 0.33 6.33
CA GLU A 374 4.79 0.03 7.32
C GLU A 374 3.41 0.62 6.97
N LEU A 375 3.34 1.64 6.12
CA LEU A 375 2.07 2.24 5.66
C LEU A 375 1.53 1.57 4.40
N LEU A 376 2.32 0.70 3.76
CA LEU A 376 2.03 0.07 2.48
C LEU A 376 1.55 -1.38 2.69
N GLU A 377 0.37 -1.50 3.32
CA GLU A 377 -0.29 -2.79 3.54
C GLU A 377 -1.62 -2.85 2.77
N PRO A 378 -1.92 -3.94 2.06
CA PRO A 378 -1.17 -5.21 1.93
C PRO A 378 0.03 -5.12 0.96
N GLN A 379 0.96 -6.08 1.01
CA GLN A 379 2.10 -6.10 0.07
C GLN A 379 1.60 -6.34 -1.37
N LEU A 380 2.05 -5.52 -2.32
CA LEU A 380 1.80 -5.73 -3.75
C LEU A 380 2.20 -7.17 -4.14
N LEU A 381 1.34 -7.84 -4.89
CA LEU A 381 1.48 -9.22 -5.39
C LEU A 381 1.50 -10.34 -4.33
N ASP A 382 1.36 -10.07 -3.03
CA ASP A 382 1.28 -11.09 -1.95
C ASP A 382 2.34 -12.22 -2.01
N GLY A 383 3.55 -11.92 -2.48
CA GLY A 383 4.62 -12.92 -2.63
C GLY A 383 4.49 -13.83 -3.86
N GLN A 384 3.58 -13.53 -4.79
CA GLN A 384 3.47 -14.24 -6.08
C GLN A 384 4.56 -13.86 -7.09
N GLU A 385 5.49 -12.97 -6.73
CA GLU A 385 6.61 -12.56 -7.59
C GLU A 385 7.40 -13.76 -8.14
N GLN A 386 7.69 -14.76 -7.30
CA GLN A 386 8.41 -15.96 -7.74
C GLN A 386 7.58 -16.82 -8.70
N THR A 387 6.27 -16.87 -8.51
CA THR A 387 5.34 -17.58 -9.40
C THR A 387 5.30 -16.90 -10.77
N LEU A 388 5.18 -15.57 -10.80
CA LEU A 388 5.18 -14.76 -12.02
C LEU A 388 6.50 -14.88 -12.77
N VAL A 389 7.64 -14.88 -12.07
CA VAL A 389 8.96 -15.15 -12.69
C VAL A 389 8.98 -16.55 -13.32
N GLY A 390 8.43 -17.56 -12.63
CA GLY A 390 8.32 -18.92 -13.17
C GLY A 390 7.44 -19.00 -14.42
N GLU A 391 6.30 -18.30 -14.42
CA GLU A 391 5.38 -18.24 -15.56
C GLU A 391 5.99 -17.50 -16.76
N TYR A 392 6.66 -16.38 -16.51
CA TYR A 392 7.46 -15.67 -17.51
C TYR A 392 8.46 -16.60 -18.19
N LEU A 393 9.30 -17.30 -17.40
CA LEU A 393 10.30 -18.23 -17.93
C LEU A 393 9.66 -19.37 -18.74
N LYS A 394 8.49 -19.86 -18.30
CA LYS A 394 7.75 -20.90 -19.01
C LYS A 394 7.20 -20.41 -20.35
N LEU A 395 6.58 -19.23 -20.40
CA LEU A 395 6.01 -18.65 -21.62
C LEU A 395 7.11 -18.36 -22.64
N VAL A 396 8.21 -17.76 -22.19
CA VAL A 396 9.39 -17.52 -23.00
C VAL A 396 9.94 -18.81 -23.59
N ARG A 397 10.10 -19.86 -22.77
CA ARG A 397 10.59 -21.17 -23.24
C ARG A 397 9.65 -21.76 -24.28
N GLN A 398 8.35 -21.70 -24.06
CA GLN A 398 7.35 -22.19 -25.02
C GLN A 398 7.45 -21.45 -26.36
N LYS A 399 7.58 -20.12 -26.33
CA LYS A 399 7.74 -19.30 -27.53
C LYS A 399 9.05 -19.60 -28.27
N LEU A 400 10.16 -19.77 -27.55
CA LEU A 400 11.42 -20.20 -28.17
C LEU A 400 11.33 -21.56 -28.84
N VAL A 401 10.69 -22.54 -28.19
CA VAL A 401 10.50 -23.89 -28.76
C VAL A 401 9.61 -23.82 -30.00
N GLU A 402 8.48 -23.10 -29.94
CA GLU A 402 7.56 -22.89 -31.06
C GLU A 402 8.30 -22.29 -32.27
N TRP A 403 9.06 -21.22 -32.05
CA TRP A 403 9.77 -20.51 -33.11
C TRP A 403 10.92 -21.33 -33.68
N THR A 404 11.71 -21.98 -32.83
CA THR A 404 12.79 -22.88 -33.29
C THR A 404 12.22 -24.04 -34.08
N SER A 405 11.11 -24.64 -33.64
CA SER A 405 10.45 -25.73 -34.37
C SER A 405 9.96 -25.27 -35.75
N ASN A 406 9.30 -24.10 -35.83
CA ASN A 406 8.83 -23.54 -37.09
C ASN A 406 10.00 -23.27 -38.05
N LEU A 407 11.08 -22.70 -37.54
CA LEU A 407 12.28 -22.42 -38.33
C LEU A 407 12.91 -23.70 -38.87
N MET A 408 13.15 -24.67 -38.00
CA MET A 408 13.77 -25.95 -38.35
C MET A 408 12.91 -26.74 -39.34
N SER A 409 11.58 -26.66 -39.25
CA SER A 409 10.67 -27.28 -40.22
C SER A 409 10.78 -26.65 -41.61
N SER A 410 10.98 -25.33 -41.69
CA SER A 410 11.16 -24.63 -42.98
C SER A 410 12.51 -24.98 -43.60
N GLU A 411 13.59 -24.88 -42.83
CA GLU A 411 14.94 -25.13 -43.33
C GLU A 411 15.19 -26.60 -43.68
N SER A 412 14.68 -27.53 -42.88
CA SER A 412 14.82 -28.96 -43.17
C SER A 412 14.09 -29.35 -44.46
N ARG A 413 12.93 -28.73 -44.74
CA ARG A 413 12.23 -28.95 -46.00
C ARG A 413 13.08 -28.50 -47.18
N GLU A 414 13.66 -27.31 -47.13
CA GLU A 414 14.55 -26.79 -48.18
C GLU A 414 15.80 -27.67 -48.35
N PHE A 415 16.38 -28.13 -47.24
CA PHE A 415 17.56 -29.02 -47.24
C PHE A 415 17.29 -30.40 -47.88
N VAL A 416 16.04 -30.89 -47.78
CA VAL A 416 15.63 -32.18 -48.33
C VAL A 416 15.15 -32.05 -49.78
N THR A 417 14.33 -31.05 -50.13
CA THR A 417 13.79 -30.94 -51.50
C THR A 417 14.79 -30.38 -52.49
N ARG A 418 15.65 -29.45 -52.05
CA ARG A 418 16.74 -28.86 -52.86
C ARG A 418 16.26 -28.27 -54.20
N ASP A 419 15.04 -27.75 -54.23
CA ASP A 419 14.43 -27.21 -55.46
C ASP A 419 15.19 -25.99 -56.01
N ASN A 420 15.88 -25.24 -55.14
CA ASN A 420 16.70 -24.08 -55.48
C ASN A 420 18.06 -24.18 -54.78
N SER A 421 19.09 -23.51 -55.30
CA SER A 421 20.38 -23.40 -54.61
C SER A 421 20.27 -22.55 -53.34
N PRO A 422 21.06 -22.83 -52.27
CA PRO A 422 21.12 -22.00 -51.07
C PRO A 422 21.55 -20.56 -51.38
N GLU A 423 21.18 -19.62 -50.51
CA GLU A 423 21.60 -18.23 -50.68
C GLU A 423 23.12 -18.09 -50.51
N MET A 424 23.72 -17.27 -51.37
CA MET A 424 25.14 -16.98 -51.36
C MET A 424 25.36 -15.58 -50.80
N SER A 425 26.18 -15.45 -49.77
CA SER A 425 26.58 -14.17 -49.21
C SER A 425 27.41 -13.35 -50.20
N PRO A 426 27.56 -12.03 -50.00
CA PRO A 426 28.44 -11.18 -50.83
C PRO A 426 29.88 -11.69 -50.88
N ASP A 427 30.33 -12.42 -49.86
CA ASP A 427 31.66 -13.02 -49.73
C ASP A 427 31.77 -14.40 -50.40
N GLY A 428 30.70 -14.85 -51.06
CA GLY A 428 30.64 -16.11 -51.79
C GLY A 428 30.45 -17.36 -50.93
N GLN A 429 29.95 -17.21 -49.69
CA GLN A 429 29.64 -18.33 -48.81
C GLN A 429 28.16 -18.68 -48.87
N PHE A 430 27.82 -19.95 -49.05
CA PHE A 430 26.44 -20.41 -48.93
C PHE A 430 25.98 -20.33 -47.46
N GLY A 431 24.72 -19.99 -47.23
CA GLY A 431 24.11 -19.96 -45.90
C GLY A 431 22.64 -20.35 -45.94
N LEU A 432 22.11 -20.73 -44.78
CA LEU A 432 20.67 -20.88 -44.56
C LEU A 432 20.18 -19.58 -43.90
N LYS A 433 18.86 -19.35 -43.90
CA LYS A 433 18.28 -18.10 -43.39
C LYS A 433 18.11 -18.11 -41.87
N GLY A 434 17.91 -19.29 -41.30
CA GLY A 434 17.42 -19.45 -39.94
C GLY A 434 18.44 -19.23 -38.85
N ALA A 435 19.73 -19.41 -39.12
CA ALA A 435 20.77 -19.12 -38.12
C ALA A 435 20.72 -17.65 -37.65
N VAL A 436 20.49 -16.70 -38.56
CA VAL A 436 20.42 -15.27 -38.24
C VAL A 436 19.12 -14.95 -37.50
N ASP A 437 17.98 -15.44 -37.99
CA ASP A 437 16.67 -15.19 -37.37
C ASP A 437 16.60 -15.75 -35.95
N LEU A 438 17.08 -16.98 -35.73
CA LEU A 438 17.12 -17.62 -34.41
C LEU A 438 17.93 -16.80 -33.41
N PHE A 439 19.11 -16.34 -33.80
CA PHE A 439 19.99 -15.61 -32.90
C PHE A 439 19.61 -14.13 -32.76
N GLN A 440 18.94 -13.51 -33.72
CA GLN A 440 18.33 -12.19 -33.56
C GLN A 440 17.24 -12.22 -32.48
N ILE A 441 16.44 -13.28 -32.46
CA ILE A 441 15.37 -13.52 -31.48
C ILE A 441 15.95 -13.75 -30.09
N ILE A 442 16.94 -14.65 -29.97
CA ILE A 442 17.59 -14.96 -28.69
C ILE A 442 18.33 -13.72 -28.16
N ASN A 443 18.87 -12.88 -29.05
CA ASN A 443 19.53 -11.63 -28.67
C ASN A 443 18.59 -10.53 -28.17
N GLN A 444 17.33 -10.50 -28.61
CA GLN A 444 16.33 -9.55 -28.10
C GLN A 444 15.88 -9.87 -26.67
N GLN A 445 16.18 -11.07 -26.16
CA GLN A 445 15.70 -11.56 -24.87
C GLN A 445 16.89 -12.10 -24.05
N ILE A 446 17.70 -11.19 -23.50
CA ILE A 446 18.98 -11.51 -22.81
C ILE A 446 18.79 -12.46 -21.61
N ASP A 447 17.67 -12.35 -20.89
CA ASP A 447 17.36 -13.19 -19.71
C ASP A 447 17.02 -14.65 -20.08
N VAL A 448 16.97 -14.96 -21.37
CA VAL A 448 16.55 -16.24 -21.91
C VAL A 448 17.73 -17.09 -22.36
N ALA A 449 18.93 -16.53 -22.40
CA ALA A 449 20.14 -17.23 -22.84
C ALA A 449 20.39 -18.52 -22.06
N ALA A 450 20.13 -18.54 -20.75
CA ALA A 450 20.27 -19.73 -19.90
C ALA A 450 19.24 -20.83 -20.25
N GLU A 451 18.03 -20.42 -20.59
CA GLU A 451 16.87 -21.26 -20.90
C GLU A 451 16.92 -21.78 -22.35
N ALA A 452 17.55 -21.02 -23.26
CA ALA A 452 17.69 -21.33 -24.67
C ALA A 452 18.67 -22.49 -24.93
N ASN A 453 19.54 -22.85 -23.97
CA ASN A 453 20.50 -23.95 -24.14
C ASN A 453 19.82 -25.27 -24.53
N GLN A 454 18.70 -25.61 -23.88
CA GLN A 454 18.00 -26.86 -24.21
C GLN A 454 17.47 -26.82 -25.65
N VAL A 455 16.91 -25.68 -26.06
CA VAL A 455 16.39 -25.46 -27.41
C VAL A 455 17.51 -25.54 -28.46
N MET A 456 18.68 -24.97 -28.16
CA MET A 456 19.87 -25.04 -29.01
C MET A 456 20.39 -26.48 -29.15
N LYS A 457 20.45 -27.25 -28.05
CA LYS A 457 20.85 -28.67 -28.07
C LYS A 457 19.88 -29.55 -28.85
N ASP A 458 18.58 -29.30 -28.71
CA ASP A 458 17.57 -30.03 -29.47
C ASP A 458 17.73 -29.76 -30.96
N SER A 459 17.99 -28.50 -31.34
CA SER A 459 18.28 -28.11 -32.72
C SER A 459 19.54 -28.78 -33.28
N GLN A 460 20.62 -28.79 -32.50
CA GLN A 460 21.87 -29.48 -32.85
C GLN A 460 21.65 -30.97 -33.11
N SER A 461 20.89 -31.63 -32.24
CA SER A 461 20.58 -33.06 -32.37
C SER A 461 19.77 -33.38 -33.62
N PHE A 462 18.85 -32.48 -33.99
CA PHE A 462 18.03 -32.59 -35.20
C PHE A 462 18.90 -32.48 -36.45
N TRP A 463 19.72 -31.44 -36.58
CA TRP A 463 20.58 -31.23 -37.74
C TRP A 463 21.58 -32.37 -37.93
N LYS A 464 22.17 -32.87 -36.84
CA LYS A 464 23.09 -34.02 -36.89
C LYS A 464 22.42 -35.28 -37.46
N LYS A 465 21.18 -35.56 -37.05
CA LYS A 465 20.41 -36.71 -37.55
C LYS A 465 19.98 -36.52 -39.01
N LEU A 466 19.54 -35.31 -39.36
CA LEU A 466 19.11 -34.99 -40.72
C LEU A 466 20.27 -35.10 -41.70
N LEU A 467 21.43 -34.53 -41.36
CA LEU A 467 22.65 -34.62 -42.17
C LEU A 467 23.06 -36.08 -42.40
N ALA A 468 23.09 -36.90 -41.35
CA ALA A 468 23.44 -38.32 -41.48
C ALA A 468 22.45 -39.08 -42.38
N SER A 469 21.15 -38.82 -42.23
CA SER A 469 20.12 -39.43 -43.08
C SER A 469 20.25 -39.03 -44.54
N GLU A 470 20.50 -37.75 -44.83
CA GLU A 470 20.60 -37.26 -46.20
C GLU A 470 21.93 -37.65 -46.85
N LEU A 471 23.03 -37.74 -46.09
CA LEU A 471 24.29 -38.29 -46.57
C LEU A 471 24.13 -39.75 -47.00
N GLN A 472 23.44 -40.58 -46.19
CA GLN A 472 23.18 -41.97 -46.56
C GLN A 472 22.35 -42.05 -47.86
N LYS A 473 21.29 -41.25 -47.99
CA LYS A 473 20.50 -41.17 -49.23
C LYS A 473 21.35 -40.75 -50.42
N GLN A 474 22.24 -39.78 -50.24
CA GLN A 474 23.13 -39.29 -51.30
C GLN A 474 24.15 -40.35 -51.74
N LEU A 475 24.64 -41.19 -50.82
CA LEU A 475 25.54 -42.30 -51.14
C LEU A 475 24.82 -43.45 -51.85
N GLU A 476 23.54 -43.69 -51.54
CA GLU A 476 22.70 -44.71 -52.19
C GLU A 476 22.14 -44.26 -53.54
N GLN A 477 21.71 -43.00 -53.65
CA GLN A 477 21.13 -42.37 -54.84
C GLN A 477 21.67 -40.93 -54.96
N PRO A 478 22.67 -40.69 -55.82
CA PRO A 478 23.23 -39.36 -56.02
C PRO A 478 22.20 -38.40 -56.59
N GLY A 479 21.96 -37.29 -55.89
CA GLY A 479 21.13 -36.17 -56.36
C GLY A 479 21.91 -34.86 -56.43
N ASP A 480 21.43 -33.89 -57.21
CA ASP A 480 22.06 -32.58 -57.34
C ASP A 480 21.79 -31.68 -56.10
N GLY A 481 22.67 -30.72 -55.83
CA GLY A 481 22.48 -29.67 -54.81
C GLY A 481 22.87 -30.05 -53.37
N PHE A 482 23.20 -31.32 -53.07
CA PHE A 482 23.54 -31.74 -51.71
C PHE A 482 24.80 -31.04 -51.17
N ILE A 483 25.83 -30.88 -52.02
CA ILE A 483 27.11 -30.30 -51.61
C ILE A 483 26.93 -28.83 -51.18
N GLU A 484 26.17 -28.06 -51.94
CA GLU A 484 25.86 -26.67 -51.67
C GLU A 484 25.09 -26.51 -50.35
N TYR A 485 24.09 -27.36 -50.09
CA TYR A 485 23.33 -27.34 -48.84
C TYR A 485 24.15 -27.79 -47.62
N VAL A 486 25.06 -28.76 -47.76
CA VAL A 486 25.96 -29.15 -46.67
C VAL A 486 27.00 -28.06 -46.37
N MET A 487 27.51 -27.38 -47.40
CA MET A 487 28.35 -26.19 -47.21
C MET A 487 27.58 -25.06 -46.51
N ALA A 488 26.32 -24.81 -46.91
CA ALA A 488 25.45 -23.84 -46.26
C ALA A 488 25.23 -24.16 -44.78
N LEU A 489 24.92 -25.43 -44.47
CA LEU A 489 24.73 -25.91 -43.10
C LEU A 489 26.02 -25.72 -42.27
N ALA A 490 27.18 -26.10 -42.81
CA ALA A 490 28.47 -25.96 -42.11
C ALA A 490 28.77 -24.50 -41.76
N ASN A 491 28.59 -23.58 -42.72
CA ASN A 491 28.81 -22.15 -42.51
C ASN A 491 27.86 -21.59 -41.45
N ASP A 492 26.60 -22.02 -41.46
CA ASP A 492 25.62 -21.55 -40.49
C ASP A 492 25.84 -22.09 -39.08
N GLN A 493 26.31 -23.34 -38.93
CA GLN A 493 26.69 -23.83 -37.60
C GLN A 493 27.89 -23.05 -37.04
N LEU A 494 28.84 -22.65 -37.88
CA LEU A 494 29.94 -21.77 -37.46
C LEU A 494 29.43 -20.40 -37.01
N LYS A 495 28.53 -19.77 -37.78
CA LYS A 495 27.89 -18.50 -37.37
C LYS A 495 27.11 -18.64 -36.06
N CYS A 496 26.35 -19.72 -35.89
CA CYS A 496 25.66 -20.02 -34.63
C CYS A 496 26.67 -20.12 -33.47
N SER A 497 27.83 -20.73 -33.68
CA SER A 497 28.88 -20.81 -32.65
C SER A 497 29.43 -19.43 -32.28
N ASP A 498 29.64 -18.55 -33.26
CA ASP A 498 30.08 -17.16 -33.03
C ASP A 498 29.01 -16.37 -32.25
N PHE A 499 27.72 -16.51 -32.61
CA PHE A 499 26.64 -15.86 -31.88
C PHE A 499 26.49 -16.35 -30.43
N VAL A 500 26.64 -17.65 -30.17
CA VAL A 500 26.65 -18.16 -28.79
C VAL A 500 27.87 -17.63 -28.03
N ASN A 501 29.02 -17.51 -28.69
CA ASN A 501 30.22 -16.95 -28.09
C ASN A 501 30.05 -15.47 -27.72
N ASP A 502 29.40 -14.67 -28.57
CA ASP A 502 29.04 -13.28 -28.26
C ASP A 502 28.12 -13.19 -27.04
N ILE A 503 27.14 -14.10 -26.92
CA ILE A 503 26.26 -14.21 -25.75
C ILE A 503 27.07 -14.59 -24.50
N LEU A 504 28.00 -15.55 -24.62
CA LEU A 504 28.89 -15.99 -23.55
C LEU A 504 29.78 -14.85 -23.03
N VAL A 505 30.16 -13.90 -23.88
CA VAL A 505 30.92 -12.71 -23.43
C VAL A 505 30.00 -11.69 -22.75
N ARG A 506 28.76 -11.52 -23.24
CA ARG A 506 27.83 -10.45 -22.81
C ARG A 506 27.04 -10.76 -21.53
N VAL A 507 26.65 -12.01 -21.29
CA VAL A 507 25.74 -12.39 -20.19
C VAL A 507 26.42 -12.49 -18.82
N PRO A 508 27.64 -13.07 -18.67
CA PRO A 508 28.29 -13.23 -17.38
C PRO A 508 28.55 -11.95 -16.53
N PRO A 509 28.71 -10.75 -17.12
CA PRO A 509 28.79 -9.49 -16.36
C PRO A 509 27.47 -9.03 -15.72
N ILE A 510 26.34 -9.58 -16.16
CA ILE A 510 24.99 -9.07 -15.84
C ILE A 510 24.26 -10.01 -14.86
N VAL A 511 24.74 -11.26 -14.71
CA VAL A 511 24.13 -12.28 -13.85
C VAL A 511 24.89 -12.45 -12.53
N ASP A 512 24.17 -12.84 -11.48
CA ASP A 512 24.75 -13.15 -10.17
C ASP A 512 25.80 -14.26 -10.24
N ALA A 513 26.77 -14.22 -9.32
CA ALA A 513 27.94 -15.11 -9.34
C ALA A 513 27.61 -16.62 -9.28
N SER A 514 26.46 -16.99 -8.71
CA SER A 514 25.98 -18.38 -8.67
C SER A 514 25.42 -18.87 -10.00
N TYR A 515 24.78 -17.97 -10.76
CA TYR A 515 24.23 -18.23 -12.10
C TYR A 515 25.31 -18.18 -13.18
N LYS A 516 26.33 -17.35 -12.97
CA LYS A 516 27.45 -17.14 -13.89
C LYS A 516 28.11 -18.44 -14.34
N SER A 517 28.55 -19.27 -13.39
CA SER A 517 29.23 -20.54 -13.70
C SER A 517 28.34 -21.52 -14.46
N GLN A 518 27.03 -21.55 -14.16
CA GLN A 518 26.09 -22.43 -14.84
C GLN A 518 25.82 -21.98 -16.29
N VAL A 519 25.73 -20.68 -16.52
CA VAL A 519 25.55 -20.11 -17.87
C VAL A 519 26.79 -20.33 -18.72
N GLU A 520 27.99 -20.09 -18.17
CA GLU A 520 29.27 -20.31 -18.85
C GLU A 520 29.42 -21.77 -19.30
N GLU A 521 29.20 -22.73 -18.40
CA GLU A 521 29.26 -24.16 -18.71
C GLU A 521 28.24 -24.57 -19.79
N LYS A 522 27.00 -24.11 -19.63
CA LYS A 522 25.89 -24.45 -20.53
C LYS A 522 26.14 -23.94 -21.95
N LEU A 523 26.50 -22.66 -22.10
CA LEU A 523 26.75 -22.04 -23.41
C LEU A 523 28.04 -22.57 -24.05
N SER A 524 29.11 -22.82 -23.29
CA SER A 524 30.32 -23.45 -23.82
C SER A 524 30.03 -24.82 -24.41
N THR A 525 29.20 -25.62 -23.73
CA THR A 525 28.76 -26.93 -24.25
C THR A 525 27.98 -26.77 -25.57
N THR A 526 27.19 -25.71 -25.70
CA THR A 526 26.44 -25.42 -26.93
C THR A 526 27.37 -25.02 -28.08
N ILE A 527 28.40 -24.21 -27.83
CA ILE A 527 29.42 -23.83 -28.82
C ILE A 527 30.08 -25.09 -29.40
N ASP A 528 30.53 -25.99 -28.53
CA ASP A 528 31.16 -27.25 -28.94
C ASP A 528 30.21 -28.11 -29.81
N GLY A 529 28.91 -28.12 -29.48
CA GLY A 529 27.90 -28.83 -30.26
C GLY A 529 27.76 -28.30 -31.68
N TYR A 530 27.76 -26.97 -31.87
CA TYR A 530 27.71 -26.35 -33.20
C TYR A 530 28.97 -26.65 -34.02
N LEU A 531 30.15 -26.54 -33.40
CA LEU A 531 31.42 -26.90 -34.04
C LEU A 531 31.47 -28.37 -34.46
N GLN A 532 30.89 -29.27 -33.65
CA GLN A 532 30.82 -30.69 -33.97
C GLN A 532 29.98 -30.96 -35.22
N ILE A 533 28.85 -30.26 -35.40
CA ILE A 533 28.00 -30.43 -36.59
C ILE A 533 28.71 -29.88 -37.83
N ALA A 534 29.38 -28.73 -37.73
CA ALA A 534 30.20 -28.21 -38.82
C ALA A 534 31.31 -29.21 -39.23
N ALA A 535 31.95 -29.86 -38.26
CA ALA A 535 32.91 -30.93 -38.51
C ALA A 535 32.28 -32.15 -39.20
N SER A 536 31.09 -32.59 -38.76
CA SER A 536 30.33 -33.67 -39.42
C SER A 536 29.89 -33.31 -40.83
N ALA A 537 29.50 -32.07 -41.10
CA ALA A 537 29.19 -31.58 -42.45
C ALA A 537 30.42 -31.62 -43.36
N ARG A 538 31.59 -31.22 -42.85
CA ARG A 538 32.87 -31.35 -43.58
C ARG A 538 33.23 -32.82 -43.86
N GLU A 539 33.05 -33.71 -42.88
CA GLU A 539 33.26 -35.14 -43.06
C GLU A 539 32.32 -35.73 -44.12
N ALA A 540 31.05 -35.32 -44.14
CA ALA A 540 30.08 -35.71 -45.15
C ALA A 540 30.50 -35.28 -46.57
N LEU A 541 31.01 -34.05 -46.74
CA LEU A 541 31.55 -33.57 -48.01
C LEU A 541 32.76 -34.41 -48.46
N LEU A 542 33.67 -34.70 -47.54
CA LEU A 542 34.83 -35.55 -47.83
C LEU A 542 34.39 -36.96 -48.23
N GLU A 543 33.46 -37.55 -47.51
CA GLU A 543 32.97 -38.91 -47.78
C GLU A 543 32.38 -39.03 -49.19
N ILE A 544 31.61 -38.03 -49.64
CA ILE A 544 31.10 -37.99 -51.02
C ILE A 544 32.23 -37.90 -52.03
N THR A 545 33.16 -36.96 -51.84
CA THR A 545 34.30 -36.82 -52.78
C THR A 545 35.14 -38.10 -52.83
N PHE A 546 35.35 -38.78 -51.70
CA PHE A 546 36.05 -40.05 -51.63
C PHE A 546 35.26 -41.20 -52.25
N ASN A 547 33.92 -41.18 -52.17
CA ASN A 547 33.07 -42.17 -52.80
C ASN A 547 33.13 -42.07 -54.33
N ASP A 548 33.15 -40.85 -54.88
CA ASP A 548 33.23 -40.61 -56.33
C ASP A 548 34.57 -41.07 -56.92
N ILE A 549 35.67 -40.91 -56.18
CA ILE A 549 37.01 -41.34 -56.61
C ILE A 549 37.31 -42.80 -56.25
N LYS A 550 36.50 -43.44 -55.41
CA LYS A 550 36.68 -44.84 -54.96
C LYS A 550 36.85 -45.84 -56.10
N PRO A 551 36.09 -45.78 -57.23
CA PRO A 551 36.30 -46.68 -58.37
C PRO A 551 37.71 -46.53 -58.95
N VAL A 552 38.19 -45.28 -59.10
CA VAL A 552 39.52 -44.95 -59.62
C VAL A 552 40.61 -45.43 -58.66
N PHE A 553 40.42 -45.27 -57.35
CA PHE A 553 41.33 -45.78 -56.33
C PHE A 553 41.37 -47.31 -56.27
N ASN A 554 40.29 -48.00 -56.60
CA ASN A 554 40.27 -49.47 -56.69
C ASN A 554 41.02 -49.99 -57.93
N GLU A 555 41.12 -49.17 -58.97
CA GLU A 555 41.90 -49.48 -60.17
C GLU A 555 43.39 -49.16 -60.00
N LEU A 556 43.76 -48.32 -59.04
CA LEU A 556 45.15 -47.95 -58.76
C LEU A 556 46.01 -49.21 -58.49
N PHE A 557 47.15 -49.30 -59.17
CA PHE A 557 48.06 -50.46 -59.15
C PHE A 557 47.52 -51.76 -59.77
N THR A 558 46.38 -51.71 -60.49
CA THR A 558 45.91 -52.82 -61.35
C THR A 558 46.41 -52.66 -62.79
N THR A 559 46.29 -53.71 -63.61
CA THR A 559 46.66 -53.66 -65.05
C THR A 559 45.83 -52.70 -65.88
N SER A 560 44.64 -52.32 -65.40
CA SER A 560 43.79 -51.29 -66.02
C SER A 560 44.29 -49.86 -65.77
N TRP A 561 45.19 -49.67 -64.80
CA TRP A 561 45.77 -48.37 -64.43
C TRP A 561 47.14 -48.10 -65.06
N ALA A 562 47.89 -49.15 -65.39
CA ALA A 562 49.18 -49.07 -66.09
C ALA A 562 48.98 -48.87 -67.59
#